data_AF-A0A371FEE9-F1
#
_entry.id   AF-A0A371FEE9-F1
#
_cell.length_a   1.000
_cell.length_b   1.000
_cell.length_c   1.000
_cell.angle_alpha   90.00
_cell.angle_beta   90.00
_cell.angle_gamma   90.00
#
_symmetry.space_group_name_H-M   'P 1'
#
loop_
_entity.id
_entity.type
_entity.pdbx_description
1 polymer ?
#
loop_
_entity_poly.entity_id
_entity_poly.type
_entity_poly.pdbx_seq_one_letter_code
_entity_poly.pdbx_strand_id
1 'polypeptide(L)' 'MIVFKCAVGEYNVFKVNGVASESCTVGPESDALFTESDPIVLAMPGRKCYISGVVHCNVGHKLVITVQLDTLSPSPSPV' A
#
# COMPACT_ATOMS: atom_id res chain seq x y z
N MET A 1 5.98 6.12 -6.65
CA MET A 1 4.66 6.71 -6.35
C MET A 1 3.61 5.76 -6.87
N ILE A 2 2.56 5.49 -6.09
CA ILE A 2 1.43 4.68 -6.55
C ILE A 2 0.12 5.42 -6.28
N VAL A 3 -0.91 5.11 -7.05
CA VAL A 3 -2.23 5.75 -6.94
C VAL A 3 -3.27 4.65 -6.86
N PHE A 4 -4.08 4.66 -5.79
CA PHE A 4 -5.25 3.80 -5.70
C PHE A 4 -6.46 4.55 -6.24
N LYS A 5 -7.06 4.03 -7.32
CA LYS A 5 -8.33 4.54 -7.82
C LYS A 5 -9.46 3.78 -7.13
N CYS A 6 -10.24 4.46 -6.31
CA CYS A 6 -11.44 3.93 -5.67
C CYS A 6 -12.60 4.90 -5.84
N ALA A 7 -13.80 4.36 -6.07
CA ALA A 7 -15.02 5.15 -6.10
C ALA A 7 -15.35 5.62 -4.67
N VAL A 8 -15.66 6.92 -4.54
CA VAL A 8 -15.97 7.55 -3.25
C VAL A 8 -17.15 6.84 -2.59
N GLY A 9 -16.98 6.42 -1.33
CA GLY A 9 -18.04 5.83 -0.52
C GLY A 9 -18.23 4.32 -0.64
N GLU A 10 -17.58 3.65 -1.61
CA GLU A 10 -17.67 2.18 -1.75
C GLU A 10 -16.42 1.45 -1.25
N TYR A 11 -15.24 2.04 -1.42
CA TYR A 11 -13.97 1.37 -1.16
C TYR A 11 -12.99 2.30 -0.43
N ASN A 12 -12.72 1.97 0.84
CA ASN A 12 -11.68 2.63 1.63
C ASN A 12 -10.39 1.80 1.59
N VAL A 13 -9.24 2.48 1.44
CA VAL A 13 -7.92 1.86 1.49
C VAL A 13 -7.30 2.12 2.86
N PHE A 14 -6.82 1.07 3.52
CA PHE A 14 -6.14 1.15 4.80
C PHE A 14 -4.67 0.76 4.63
N LYS A 15 -3.78 1.58 5.18
CA LYS A 15 -2.39 1.20 5.36
C LYS A 15 -2.27 0.36 6.63
N VAL A 16 -1.82 -0.88 6.48
CA VAL A 16 -1.75 -1.85 7.58
C VAL A 16 -0.35 -2.48 7.66
N ASN A 17 -0.08 -3.14 8.79
CA ASN A 17 1.12 -3.96 8.96
C ASN A 17 0.95 -5.33 8.30
N GLY A 18 2.05 -6.07 8.11
CA GLY A 18 2.04 -7.40 7.47
C GLY A 18 1.03 -8.37 8.08
N VAL A 19 1.02 -8.50 9.41
CA VAL A 19 0.09 -9.38 10.14
C VAL A 19 -1.36 -8.94 9.95
N ALA A 20 -1.64 -7.64 10.08
CA ALA A 20 -2.98 -7.08 9.89
C ALA A 20 -3.47 -7.23 8.43
N SER A 21 -2.56 -7.26 7.46
CA SER A 21 -2.88 -7.57 6.06
C SER A 21 -3.24 -9.04 5.83
N GLU A 22 -2.73 -9.96 6.64
CA GLU A 22 -3.07 -11.39 6.57
C GLU A 22 -4.39 -11.66 7.30
N SER A 23 -4.59 -11.06 8.46
CA SER A 23 -5.81 -11.20 9.27
C SER A 23 -6.94 -10.24 8.85
N CYS A 24 -6.76 -9.48 7.76
CA CYS A 24 -7.71 -8.49 7.26
C CYS A 24 -8.26 -7.54 8.34
N THR A 25 -7.38 -7.14 9.25
CA THR A 25 -7.70 -6.24 10.35
C THR A 25 -7.48 -4.80 9.90
N VAL A 26 -8.56 -4.01 9.89
CA VAL A 26 -8.49 -2.57 9.59
C VAL A 26 -8.50 -1.76 10.88
N GLY A 27 -7.84 -0.60 10.85
CA GLY A 27 -7.90 0.39 11.92
C GLY A 27 -9.23 1.15 11.92
N PRO A 28 -9.37 2.17 12.80
CA PRO A 28 -10.51 3.08 12.76
C PRO A 28 -10.61 3.78 11.40
N GLU A 29 -11.82 4.19 11.01
CA GLU A 29 -12.04 4.87 9.72
C GLU A 29 -11.22 6.16 9.57
N SER A 30 -10.85 6.83 10.67
CA SER A 30 -9.93 7.98 10.64
C SER A 30 -8.56 7.67 10.04
N ASP A 31 -8.11 6.41 10.08
CA ASP A 31 -6.86 5.94 9.46
C ASP A 31 -7.06 5.45 8.02
N ALA A 32 -8.30 5.47 7.52
CA ALA A 32 -8.58 5.18 6.13
C ALA A 32 -7.98 6.27 5.25
N LEU A 33 -7.26 5.85 4.20
CA LEU A 33 -6.95 6.72 3.08
C LEU A 33 -8.25 6.90 2.29
N PHE A 34 -9.01 7.93 2.69
CA PHE A 34 -10.17 8.42 1.97
C PHE A 34 -9.67 9.17 0.76
N THR A 35 -9.54 8.56 -0.41
CA THR A 35 -9.33 9.41 -1.59
C THR A 35 -9.56 8.77 -2.95
N GLU A 36 -10.24 9.56 -3.79
CA GLU A 36 -10.21 9.47 -5.24
C GLU A 36 -8.79 9.70 -5.78
N SER A 37 -8.01 8.62 -5.93
CA SER A 37 -6.74 8.69 -6.66
C SER A 37 -5.64 9.51 -5.98
N ASP A 38 -5.61 9.60 -4.65
CA ASP A 38 -4.52 10.31 -3.98
C ASP A 38 -3.19 9.58 -4.13
N PRO A 39 -2.11 10.30 -4.45
CA PRO A 39 -0.81 9.69 -4.66
C PRO A 39 -0.15 9.29 -3.34
N ILE A 40 0.04 7.98 -3.16
CA ILE A 40 0.78 7.44 -2.03
C ILE A 40 2.28 7.48 -2.37
N VAL A 41 3.01 8.28 -1.59
CA VAL A 41 4.46 8.39 -1.68
C VAL A 41 5.14 7.31 -0.83
N LEU A 42 5.94 6.48 -1.49
CA LEU A 42 6.74 5.42 -0.88
C LEU A 42 8.14 5.93 -0.55
N ALA A 43 8.23 6.88 0.38
CA ALA A 43 9.46 7.63 0.64
C ALA A 43 10.56 6.83 1.38
N MET A 44 10.19 5.79 2.14
CA MET A 44 11.13 5.03 2.96
C MET A 44 11.17 3.56 2.52
N PRO A 45 12.37 2.95 2.48
CA PRO A 45 12.50 1.52 2.25
C PRO A 45 11.77 0.73 3.34
N GLY A 46 11.29 -0.45 2.97
CA GLY A 46 10.56 -1.36 3.84
C GLY A 46 9.24 -1.82 3.24
N ARG A 47 8.64 -2.80 3.92
CA ARG A 47 7.36 -3.40 3.53
C ARG A 47 6.21 -2.48 3.90
N LYS A 48 5.38 -2.13 2.93
CA LYS A 48 4.14 -1.37 3.09
C LYS A 48 2.99 -2.25 2.61
N CYS A 49 2.02 -2.52 3.49
CA CYS A 49 0.83 -3.27 3.13
C CYS A 49 -0.38 -2.34 3.09
N TYR A 50 -1.20 -2.50 2.06
CA TYR A 50 -2.42 -1.74 1.83
C TYR A 50 -3.55 -2.74 1.60
N ILE A 51 -4.65 -2.59 2.31
CA ILE A 51 -5.84 -3.44 2.12
C ILE A 51 -7.03 -2.55 1.84
N SER A 52 -7.90 -2.99 0.94
CA SER A 52 -9.27 -2.47 0.94
C SER A 52 -9.97 -2.96 2.22
N GLY A 53 -11.01 -2.27 2.69
CA GLY A 53 -11.76 -2.65 3.90
C GLY A 53 -12.04 -4.16 4.07
N VAL A 54 -12.38 -4.60 5.28
CA VAL A 54 -12.42 -6.03 5.72
C VAL A 54 -13.04 -6.99 4.70
N VAL A 55 -14.20 -6.63 4.13
CA VAL A 55 -14.93 -7.45 3.15
C VAL A 55 -14.09 -7.72 1.90
N HIS A 56 -13.46 -6.69 1.37
CA HIS A 56 -12.64 -6.77 0.16
C HIS A 56 -11.27 -7.41 0.42
N CYS A 57 -10.71 -7.23 1.61
CA CYS A 57 -9.48 -7.92 2.00
C CYS A 57 -9.65 -9.45 1.99
N ASN A 58 -10.78 -9.96 2.50
CA ASN A 58 -11.06 -11.41 2.53
C ASN A 58 -11.22 -12.04 1.14
N VAL A 59 -11.63 -11.26 0.13
CA VAL A 59 -11.68 -11.72 -1.27
C VAL A 59 -10.35 -11.50 -2.01
N GLY A 60 -9.30 -11.06 -1.32
CA GLY A 60 -7.94 -10.97 -1.86
C GLY A 60 -7.52 -9.57 -2.33
N HIS A 61 -8.30 -8.52 -2.08
CA HIS A 61 -7.93 -7.15 -2.42
C HIS A 61 -6.94 -6.57 -1.39
N LYS A 62 -5.71 -7.06 -1.46
CA LYS A 62 -4.55 -6.62 -0.66
C LYS A 62 -3.35 -6.38 -1.56
N LEU A 63 -2.62 -5.31 -1.30
CA LEU A 63 -1.41 -4.95 -2.00
C LEU A 63 -0.25 -4.85 -1.00
N VAL A 64 0.79 -5.64 -1.24
CA VAL A 64 2.02 -5.62 -0.45
C VAL A 64 3.13 -5.09 -1.33
N ILE A 65 3.77 -4.02 -0.90
CA ILE A 65 4.87 -3.38 -1.63
C ILE A 65 6.10 -3.39 -0.76
N THR A 66 7.19 -3.92 -1.28
CA THR A 66 8.49 -3.81 -0.63
C THR A 66 9.26 -2.70 -1.32
N VAL A 67 9.40 -1.57 -0.64
CA VAL A 67 10.23 -0.47 -1.13
C VAL A 67 11.67 -0.82 -0.85
N GLN A 68 12.47 -1.00 -1.90
CA GLN A 68 13.91 -1.21 -1.76
C GLN A 68 14.60 0.14 -1.80
N LEU A 69 15.73 0.26 -1.09
CA LEU A 69 16.59 1.41 -1.24
C LEU A 69 17.22 1.30 -2.63
N ASP A 70 17.16 2.35 -3.43
CA ASP A 70 17.99 2.49 -4.63
C ASP A 70 19.46 2.60 -4.16
N THR A 71 20.06 1.45 -3.82
CA THR A 71 21.50 1.33 -3.81
C THR A 71 21.90 1.46 -5.28
N LEU A 72 22.43 2.63 -5.66
CA LEU A 72 23.06 2.92 -6.95
C LEU A 72 23.39 1.64 -7.70
N SER A 73 22.66 1.36 -8.78
CA SER A 73 23.02 0.30 -9.72
C SER A 73 24.53 0.38 -9.97
N PRO A 74 25.29 -0.72 -9.89
CA PRO A 74 26.73 -0.66 -10.14
C PRO A 74 26.92 -0.03 -11.51
N SER A 75 27.64 1.09 -11.56
CA SER A 75 27.99 1.78 -12.80
C SER A 75 28.55 0.74 -13.77
N PRO A 76 28.13 0.71 -15.06
CA PRO A 76 28.69 -0.22 -16.02
C PRO A 76 30.21 -0.06 -16.04
N SER A 77 30.93 -1.18 -15.95
CA SER A 77 32.39 -1.19 -16.02
C SER A 77 32.85 -0.48 -17.31
N PRO A 78 33.87 0.40 -17.25
CA PRO A 78 34.43 1.00 -18.46
C PRO A 78 34.94 -0.10 -19.40
N VAL A 79 34.59 0.03 -20.68
CA VAL A 79 35.15 -0.80 -21.78
C VAL A 79 36.55 -0.35 -22.16
#